data_AF-A0A965NL20-F1
#
_entry.id   AF-A0A965NL20-F1
#
_cell.length_a   1.000
_cell.length_b   1.000
_cell.length_c   1.000
_cell.angle_alpha   90.00
_cell.angle_beta   90.00
_cell.angle_gamma   90.00
#
_symmetry.space_group_name_H-M   'P 1'
#
loop_
_entity.id
_entity.type
_entity.pdbx_description
1 polymer ?
#
loop_
_entity_poly.entity_id
_entity_poly.type
_entity_poly.pdbx_seq_one_letter_code
_entity_poly.pdbx_strand_id
1 'polypeptide(L)'
;PVVPNWNYNSFSLQLLAQAYEATRDERYLVAARRKFLMGVQPGQLVDGPRAGRWADAHNARPAYHYIMVRALASLVVVMPKDDAERPAALACLRLSLRARNPEFIAKGIMNIDSSIEALVAVERLPTAVREELGPCDVTDALDVLERYAAYGVMKGKPSVGPEACALLLERAARRGR
;
A
#
# COMPACT_ATOMS: atom_id res chain seq x y z
N PRO A 1 7.62 -17.72 9.95
CA PRO A 1 7.07 -18.74 9.01
C PRO A 1 6.20 -18.10 7.93
N VAL A 2 6.25 -18.57 6.67
CA VAL A 2 5.29 -18.21 5.61
C VAL A 2 4.01 -19.02 5.83
N VAL A 3 2.85 -18.39 5.71
CA VAL A 3 1.53 -19.03 5.89
C VAL A 3 0.72 -18.96 4.59
N PRO A 4 -0.35 -19.78 4.42
CA PRO A 4 -1.13 -19.76 3.18
C PRO A 4 -1.84 -18.44 2.87
N ASN A 5 -2.13 -17.62 3.89
CA ASN A 5 -2.86 -16.36 3.70
C ASN A 5 -1.90 -15.19 3.37
N TRP A 6 -2.12 -14.53 2.22
CA TRP A 6 -1.25 -13.48 1.70
C TRP A 6 -1.20 -12.23 2.60
N ASN A 7 -2.34 -11.71 3.08
CA ASN A 7 -2.33 -10.54 3.98
C ASN A 7 -1.67 -10.84 5.34
N TYR A 8 -1.72 -12.08 5.81
CA TYR A 8 -1.05 -12.45 7.06
C TYR A 8 0.48 -12.42 6.89
N ASN A 9 0.97 -12.82 5.72
CA ASN A 9 2.37 -12.63 5.39
C ASN A 9 2.74 -11.15 5.23
N SER A 10 1.83 -10.31 4.71
CA SER A 10 2.11 -8.89 4.51
C SER A 10 2.26 -8.10 5.82
N PHE A 11 1.57 -8.50 6.90
CA PHE A 11 1.85 -7.94 8.24
C PHE A 11 3.30 -8.19 8.67
N SER A 12 3.79 -9.43 8.54
CA SER A 12 5.18 -9.74 8.85
C SER A 12 6.14 -9.01 7.90
N LEU A 13 5.82 -8.93 6.62
CA LEU A 13 6.63 -8.21 5.63
C LEU A 13 6.81 -6.75 6.04
N GLN A 14 5.72 -6.06 6.36
CA GLN A 14 5.73 -4.66 6.77
C GLN A 14 6.62 -4.47 8.00
N LEU A 15 6.40 -5.27 9.05
CA LEU A 15 7.16 -5.18 10.29
C LEU A 15 8.66 -5.42 10.06
N LEU A 16 9.02 -6.41 9.24
CA LEU A 16 10.42 -6.71 8.93
C LEU A 16 11.09 -5.59 8.13
N ALA A 17 10.38 -5.00 7.17
CA ALA A 17 10.91 -3.86 6.42
C ALA A 17 11.14 -2.64 7.33
N GLN A 18 10.19 -2.33 8.21
CA GLN A 18 10.31 -1.25 9.20
C GLN A 18 11.42 -1.54 10.22
N ALA A 19 11.58 -2.80 10.66
CA ALA A 19 12.65 -3.19 11.56
C ALA A 19 14.03 -2.99 10.90
N TYR A 20 14.18 -3.37 9.63
CA TYR A 20 15.39 -3.08 8.88
C TYR A 20 15.62 -1.57 8.73
N GLU A 21 14.59 -0.78 8.44
CA GLU A 21 14.71 0.69 8.34
C GLU A 21 15.27 1.30 9.64
N ALA A 22 14.75 0.85 10.78
CA ALA A 22 15.13 1.36 12.10
C ALA A 22 16.49 0.87 12.59
N THR A 23 16.90 -0.35 12.23
CA THR A 23 18.09 -1.01 12.83
C THR A 23 19.25 -1.20 11.86
N ARG A 24 18.97 -1.23 10.55
CA ARG A 24 19.89 -1.65 9.49
C ARG A 24 20.44 -3.07 9.65
N ASP A 25 19.77 -3.91 10.43
CA ASP A 25 20.10 -5.33 10.53
C ASP A 25 19.58 -6.09 9.29
N GLU A 26 20.51 -6.48 8.42
CA GLU A 26 20.26 -7.19 7.17
C GLU A 26 19.41 -8.45 7.31
N ARG A 27 19.40 -9.09 8.49
CA ARG A 27 18.56 -10.28 8.73
C ARG A 27 17.08 -9.95 8.53
N TYR A 28 16.66 -8.73 8.85
CA TYR A 28 15.28 -8.30 8.65
C TYR A 28 14.96 -8.08 7.17
N LEU A 29 15.87 -7.48 6.39
CA LEU A 29 15.67 -7.31 4.94
C LEU A 29 15.64 -8.66 4.22
N VAL A 30 16.54 -9.58 4.57
CA VAL A 30 16.54 -10.97 4.05
C VAL A 30 15.21 -11.65 4.37
N ALA A 31 14.72 -11.53 5.59
CA ALA A 31 13.44 -12.12 5.99
C ALA A 31 12.24 -11.45 5.28
N ALA A 32 12.27 -10.12 5.10
CA ALA A 32 11.26 -9.37 4.36
C ALA A 32 11.20 -9.84 2.90
N ARG A 33 12.34 -9.95 2.21
CA ARG A 33 12.41 -10.50 0.85
C ARG A 33 11.82 -11.89 0.75
N ARG A 34 12.19 -12.80 1.65
CA ARG A 34 11.62 -14.16 1.69
C ARG A 34 10.10 -14.14 1.89
N LYS A 35 9.59 -13.24 2.75
CA LYS A 35 8.15 -13.07 2.98
C LYS A 35 7.42 -12.55 1.75
N PHE A 36 8.03 -11.63 1.01
CA PHE A 36 7.49 -11.13 -0.25
C PHE A 36 7.44 -12.23 -1.31
N LEU A 37 8.59 -12.84 -1.63
CA LEU A 37 8.73 -13.81 -2.72
C LEU A 37 7.87 -15.06 -2.55
N MET A 38 7.73 -15.55 -1.32
CA MET A 38 7.02 -16.81 -1.04
C MET A 38 5.61 -16.61 -0.51
N GLY A 39 5.33 -15.44 0.08
CA GLY A 39 4.14 -15.22 0.91
C GLY A 39 3.25 -14.06 0.51
N VAL A 40 3.63 -13.24 -0.47
CA VAL A 40 2.79 -12.13 -0.94
C VAL A 40 2.70 -12.13 -2.46
N GLN A 41 3.85 -12.11 -3.15
CA GLN A 41 3.91 -12.01 -4.61
C GLN A 41 3.19 -13.15 -5.35
N PRO A 42 3.34 -14.45 -4.96
CA PRO A 42 2.77 -15.55 -5.74
C PRO A 42 1.24 -15.54 -5.82
N GLY A 43 0.58 -14.84 -4.89
CA GLY A 43 -0.87 -14.71 -4.89
C GLY A 43 -1.41 -13.64 -5.84
N GLN A 44 -0.57 -12.76 -6.40
CA GLN A 44 -1.03 -11.68 -7.26
C GLN A 44 -1.25 -12.16 -8.70
N LEU A 45 -2.41 -11.83 -9.26
CA LEU A 45 -2.69 -12.01 -10.69
C LEU A 45 -1.86 -11.00 -11.49
N VAL A 46 -0.99 -11.47 -12.37
CA VAL A 46 -0.07 -10.61 -13.13
C VAL A 46 -0.65 -10.14 -14.47
N ASP A 47 -1.70 -10.80 -14.96
CA ASP A 47 -2.34 -10.54 -16.25
C ASP A 47 -3.88 -10.68 -16.19
N GLY A 48 -4.51 -10.41 -17.32
CA GLY A 48 -5.95 -10.50 -17.49
C GLY A 48 -6.76 -9.35 -16.85
N PRO A 49 -8.09 -9.45 -16.86
CA PRO A 49 -8.99 -8.37 -16.43
C PRO A 49 -8.95 -8.07 -14.92
N ARG A 50 -8.28 -8.92 -14.14
CA ARG A 50 -8.11 -8.78 -12.69
C ARG A 50 -6.64 -8.62 -12.28
N ALA A 51 -5.76 -8.32 -13.23
CA ALA A 51 -4.35 -8.06 -12.96
C ALA A 51 -4.18 -7.06 -11.81
N GLY A 52 -3.20 -7.33 -10.94
CA GLY A 52 -2.88 -6.56 -9.73
C GLY A 52 -3.69 -6.95 -8.49
N ARG A 53 -4.77 -7.73 -8.60
CA ARG A 53 -5.50 -8.28 -7.45
C ARG A 53 -4.87 -9.59 -6.99
N TRP A 54 -5.08 -9.94 -5.72
CA TRP A 54 -4.76 -11.28 -5.24
C TRP A 54 -5.83 -12.29 -5.66
N ALA A 55 -5.40 -13.51 -5.96
CA ALA A 55 -6.19 -14.53 -6.64
C ALA A 55 -7.37 -15.05 -5.81
N ASP A 56 -7.26 -15.05 -4.48
CA ASP A 56 -8.35 -15.48 -3.61
C ASP A 56 -9.34 -14.34 -3.29
N ALA A 57 -10.59 -14.72 -3.07
CA ALA A 57 -11.67 -13.77 -2.82
C ALA A 57 -11.52 -12.98 -1.51
N HIS A 58 -10.76 -13.46 -0.53
CA HIS A 58 -10.53 -12.74 0.72
C HIS A 58 -9.55 -11.59 0.47
N ASN A 59 -8.33 -11.88 0.01
CA ASN A 59 -7.30 -10.88 -0.23
C ASN A 59 -7.60 -9.96 -1.41
N ALA A 60 -8.51 -10.35 -2.31
CA ALA A 60 -9.04 -9.46 -3.32
C ALA A 60 -9.89 -8.31 -2.73
N ARG A 61 -10.46 -8.42 -1.52
CA ARG A 61 -11.32 -7.35 -0.97
C ARG A 61 -10.51 -6.08 -0.70
N PRO A 62 -11.08 -4.88 -0.91
CA PRO A 62 -10.35 -3.61 -0.79
C PRO A 62 -9.54 -3.45 0.50
N ALA A 63 -10.11 -3.76 1.68
CA ALA A 63 -9.41 -3.61 2.96
C ALA A 63 -8.08 -4.41 2.99
N TYR A 64 -8.14 -5.71 2.67
CA TYR A 64 -6.97 -6.58 2.68
C TYR A 64 -6.01 -6.29 1.52
N HIS A 65 -6.55 -5.90 0.37
CA HIS A 65 -5.75 -5.42 -0.76
C HIS A 65 -4.85 -4.26 -0.33
N TYR A 66 -5.40 -3.23 0.30
CA TYR A 66 -4.63 -2.07 0.72
C TYR A 66 -3.69 -2.36 1.91
N ILE A 67 -3.99 -3.33 2.77
CA ILE A 67 -3.01 -3.83 3.76
C ILE A 67 -1.74 -4.37 3.07
N MET A 68 -1.91 -5.13 1.97
CA MET A 68 -0.76 -5.64 1.21
C MET A 68 -0.05 -4.52 0.44
N VAL A 69 -0.78 -3.56 -0.14
CA VAL A 69 -0.19 -2.35 -0.76
C VAL A 69 0.70 -1.60 0.22
N ARG A 70 0.23 -1.39 1.47
CA ARG A 70 1.02 -0.72 2.50
C ARG A 70 2.32 -1.48 2.82
N ALA A 71 2.24 -2.79 2.96
CA ALA A 71 3.42 -3.63 3.20
C ALA A 71 4.42 -3.58 2.04
N LEU A 72 3.94 -3.56 0.79
CA LEU A 72 4.77 -3.41 -0.40
C LEU A 72 5.46 -2.04 -0.42
N ALA A 73 4.76 -0.96 -0.04
CA ALA A 73 5.35 0.37 0.09
C ALA A 73 6.51 0.37 1.12
N SER A 74 6.30 -0.25 2.29
CA SER A 74 7.36 -0.41 3.29
C SER A 74 8.54 -1.24 2.79
N LEU A 75 8.31 -2.26 1.95
CA LEU A 75 9.40 -3.04 1.36
C LEU A 75 10.20 -2.22 0.34
N VAL A 76 9.55 -1.61 -0.66
CA VAL A 76 10.27 -0.97 -1.78
C VAL A 76 11.12 0.22 -1.35
N VAL A 77 10.75 0.92 -0.27
CA VAL A 77 11.53 2.07 0.24
C VAL A 77 12.87 1.64 0.85
N VAL A 78 12.94 0.42 1.37
CA VAL A 78 14.16 -0.08 2.04
C VAL A 78 15.04 -0.96 1.16
N MET A 79 14.56 -1.38 -0.02
CA MET A 79 15.35 -2.20 -0.93
C MET A 79 16.45 -1.37 -1.62
N PRO A 80 17.71 -1.84 -1.62
CA PRO A 80 18.79 -1.26 -2.41
C PRO A 80 18.43 -1.16 -3.90
N LYS A 81 18.96 -0.15 -4.60
CA LYS A 81 18.65 0.07 -6.02
C LYS A 81 19.06 -1.11 -6.92
N ASP A 82 20.14 -1.79 -6.55
CA ASP A 82 20.73 -2.95 -7.21
C ASP A 82 20.18 -4.30 -6.70
N ASP A 83 19.20 -4.28 -5.80
CA ASP A 83 18.55 -5.50 -5.32
C ASP A 83 17.80 -6.19 -6.47
N ALA A 84 18.15 -7.45 -6.72
CA ALA A 84 17.62 -8.26 -7.82
C ALA A 84 16.08 -8.41 -7.77
N GLU A 85 15.48 -8.36 -6.58
CA GLU A 85 14.05 -8.57 -6.38
C GLU A 85 13.26 -7.26 -6.37
N ARG A 86 13.93 -6.12 -6.36
CA ARG A 86 13.29 -4.80 -6.31
C ARG A 86 12.40 -4.52 -7.53
N PRO A 87 12.77 -4.89 -8.78
CA PRO A 87 11.88 -4.75 -9.92
C PRO A 87 10.56 -5.49 -9.73
N ALA A 88 10.60 -6.70 -9.15
CA ALA A 88 9.40 -7.51 -8.89
C ALA A 88 8.51 -6.86 -7.83
N ALA A 89 9.10 -6.34 -6.73
CA ALA A 89 8.36 -5.63 -5.68
C ALA A 89 7.69 -4.35 -6.21
N LEU A 90 8.41 -3.55 -7.01
CA LEU A 90 7.86 -2.35 -7.66
C LEU A 90 6.74 -2.69 -8.64
N ALA A 91 6.91 -3.72 -9.47
CA ALA A 91 5.87 -4.18 -10.39
C ALA A 91 4.62 -4.64 -9.64
N CYS A 92 4.80 -5.39 -8.56
CA CYS A 92 3.71 -5.87 -7.71
C CYS A 92 2.93 -4.70 -7.08
N LEU A 93 3.64 -3.71 -6.52
CA LEU A 93 3.04 -2.49 -5.99
C LEU A 93 2.29 -1.71 -7.08
N ARG A 94 2.92 -1.48 -8.23
CA ARG A 94 2.32 -0.75 -9.37
C ARG A 94 1.02 -1.40 -9.84
N LEU A 95 1.04 -2.71 -10.08
CA LEU A 95 -0.14 -3.45 -10.51
C LEU A 95 -1.25 -3.37 -9.47
N SER A 96 -0.92 -3.52 -8.18
CA SER A 96 -1.90 -3.46 -7.09
C SER A 96 -2.61 -2.10 -7.00
N LEU A 97 -1.87 -1.00 -7.21
CA LEU A 97 -2.44 0.35 -7.22
C LEU A 97 -3.32 0.57 -8.45
N ARG A 98 -2.82 0.26 -9.66
CA ARG A 98 -3.57 0.42 -10.91
C ARG A 98 -4.86 -0.40 -10.95
N ALA A 99 -4.90 -1.55 -10.27
CA ALA A 99 -6.07 -2.41 -10.22
C ALA A 99 -7.24 -1.84 -9.40
N ARG A 100 -6.98 -0.91 -8.46
CA ARG A 100 -7.96 -0.49 -7.45
C ARG A 100 -8.11 1.02 -7.31
N ASN A 101 -7.07 1.82 -7.54
CA ASN A 101 -7.16 3.28 -7.40
C ASN A 101 -8.24 3.90 -8.31
N PRO A 102 -8.39 3.50 -9.60
CA PRO A 102 -9.45 4.02 -10.45
C PRO A 102 -10.88 3.72 -9.95
N GLU A 103 -11.05 2.68 -9.11
CA GLU A 103 -12.37 2.31 -8.61
C GLU A 103 -12.92 3.29 -7.58
N PHE A 104 -12.08 4.06 -6.86
CA PHE A 104 -12.57 5.11 -5.98
C PHE A 104 -13.37 6.18 -6.73
N ILE A 105 -12.98 6.46 -7.97
CA ILE A 105 -13.62 7.43 -8.84
C ILE A 105 -14.82 6.78 -9.54
N ALA A 106 -14.62 5.61 -10.15
CA ALA A 106 -15.63 4.99 -11.00
C ALA A 106 -16.73 4.23 -10.26
N LYS A 107 -16.46 3.73 -9.04
CA LYS A 107 -17.36 2.85 -8.27
C LYS A 107 -17.63 3.35 -6.86
N GLY A 108 -16.98 4.44 -6.45
CA GLY A 108 -17.09 5.00 -5.12
C GLY A 108 -16.18 4.33 -4.09
N ILE A 109 -16.34 4.74 -2.84
CA ILE A 109 -15.45 4.38 -1.74
C ILE A 109 -15.85 3.01 -1.16
N MET A 110 -14.98 2.03 -1.31
CA MET A 110 -15.23 0.64 -0.87
C MET A 110 -14.57 0.28 0.46
N ASN A 111 -13.51 1.00 0.83
CA ASN A 111 -12.79 0.93 2.10
C ASN A 111 -12.09 2.28 2.30
N ILE A 112 -11.92 2.70 3.55
CA ILE A 112 -11.41 4.03 3.85
C ILE A 112 -10.09 3.95 4.60
N ASP A 113 -10.08 3.41 5.82
CA ASP A 113 -8.91 3.48 6.70
C ASP A 113 -7.67 2.80 6.09
N SER A 114 -7.79 1.52 5.71
CA SER A 114 -6.66 0.79 5.11
C SER A 114 -6.21 1.41 3.79
N SER A 115 -7.13 1.98 3.01
CA SER A 115 -6.82 2.71 1.79
C SER A 115 -6.04 3.99 2.05
N ILE A 116 -6.46 4.81 3.02
CA ILE A 116 -5.74 6.02 3.42
C ILE A 116 -4.34 5.66 3.91
N GLU A 117 -4.23 4.70 4.83
CA GLU A 117 -2.95 4.25 5.40
C GLU A 117 -1.97 3.80 4.31
N ALA A 118 -2.45 3.00 3.35
CA ALA A 118 -1.63 2.50 2.26
C ALA A 118 -1.24 3.59 1.26
N LEU A 119 -2.19 4.42 0.83
CA LEU A 119 -1.95 5.43 -0.20
C LEU A 119 -1.09 6.58 0.33
N VAL A 120 -1.24 6.97 1.60
CA VAL A 120 -0.34 7.94 2.24
C VAL A 120 1.06 7.35 2.37
N ALA A 121 1.21 6.05 2.69
CA ALA A 121 2.53 5.41 2.71
C ALA A 121 3.19 5.43 1.31
N VAL A 122 2.42 5.19 0.24
CA VAL A 122 2.92 5.28 -1.15
C VAL A 122 3.26 6.71 -1.54
N GLU A 123 2.43 7.69 -1.17
CA GLU A 123 2.69 9.11 -1.44
C GLU A 123 3.96 9.59 -0.74
N ARG A 124 4.27 9.07 0.45
CA ARG A 124 5.47 9.41 1.22
C ARG A 124 6.75 8.72 0.75
N LEU A 125 6.67 7.79 -0.21
CA LEU A 125 7.87 7.16 -0.79
C LEU A 125 8.83 8.24 -1.32
N PRO A 126 10.16 8.02 -1.26
CA PRO A 126 11.12 8.96 -1.84
C PRO A 126 10.81 9.25 -3.31
N THR A 127 11.07 10.48 -3.76
CA THR A 127 10.75 10.92 -5.14
C THR A 127 11.29 9.95 -6.19
N ALA A 128 12.54 9.51 -6.07
CA ALA A 128 13.13 8.52 -6.98
C ALA A 128 12.33 7.21 -7.04
N VAL A 129 11.85 6.72 -5.89
CA VAL A 129 11.03 5.49 -5.84
C VAL A 129 9.66 5.71 -6.50
N ARG A 130 9.05 6.89 -6.31
CA ARG A 130 7.78 7.22 -6.98
C ARG A 130 7.92 7.39 -8.49
N GLU A 131 9.02 7.96 -8.96
CA GLU A 131 9.34 8.06 -10.38
C GLU A 131 9.48 6.66 -11.00
N GLU A 132 10.20 5.77 -10.33
CA GLU A 132 10.32 4.37 -10.75
C GLU A 132 8.98 3.62 -10.69
N LEU A 133 8.16 3.87 -9.67
CA LEU A 133 6.81 3.31 -9.57
C LEU A 133 5.92 3.78 -10.73
N GLY A 134 6.10 5.00 -11.22
CA GLY A 134 5.33 5.57 -12.32
C GLY A 134 3.86 5.86 -11.93
N PRO A 135 3.04 6.30 -12.90
CA PRO A 135 1.68 6.75 -12.64
C PRO A 135 0.77 5.62 -12.19
N CYS A 136 0.07 5.85 -11.07
CA CYS A 136 -0.83 4.92 -10.40
C CYS A 136 -2.02 5.61 -9.69
N ASP A 137 -2.37 6.85 -10.05
CA ASP A 137 -3.55 7.59 -9.54
C ASP A 137 -3.66 7.69 -8.01
N VAL A 138 -2.52 7.69 -7.30
CA VAL A 138 -2.48 7.75 -5.83
C VAL A 138 -3.08 9.05 -5.31
N THR A 139 -2.69 10.18 -5.92
CA THR A 139 -3.18 11.51 -5.54
C THR A 139 -4.69 11.64 -5.73
N ASP A 140 -5.21 11.20 -6.88
CA ASP A 140 -6.64 11.29 -7.19
C ASP A 140 -7.47 10.41 -6.25
N ALA A 141 -6.99 9.20 -5.95
CA ALA A 141 -7.62 8.33 -4.98
C ALA A 141 -7.63 8.95 -3.56
N LEU A 142 -6.51 9.55 -3.12
CA LEU A 142 -6.42 10.25 -1.84
C LEU A 142 -7.36 11.46 -1.78
N ASP A 143 -7.44 12.26 -2.85
CA ASP A 143 -8.31 13.43 -2.89
C ASP A 143 -9.79 13.05 -2.78
N VAL A 144 -10.22 11.92 -3.35
CA VAL A 144 -11.57 11.36 -3.16
C VAL A 144 -11.81 10.98 -1.70
N LEU A 145 -10.86 10.26 -1.09
CA LEU A 145 -10.95 9.82 0.31
C LEU A 145 -10.95 11.00 1.29
N GLU A 146 -10.14 12.02 1.02
CA GLU A 146 -10.07 13.25 1.81
C GLU A 146 -11.37 14.02 1.82
N ARG A 147 -11.97 14.23 0.64
CA ARG A 147 -13.28 14.91 0.53
C ARG A 147 -14.36 14.17 1.32
N TYR A 148 -14.35 12.85 1.25
CA TYR A 148 -15.29 12.02 1.99
C TYR A 148 -15.06 12.10 3.51
N ALA A 149 -13.81 12.04 3.97
CA ALA A 149 -13.46 12.19 5.38
C ALA A 149 -13.88 13.56 5.92
N ALA A 150 -13.54 14.63 5.18
CA ALA A 150 -13.91 16.00 5.52
C ALA A 150 -15.43 16.20 5.60
N TYR A 151 -16.18 15.63 4.65
CA TYR A 151 -17.64 15.66 4.67
C TYR A 151 -18.22 15.03 5.94
N GLY A 152 -17.68 13.89 6.38
CA GLY A 152 -18.09 13.24 7.63
C GLY A 152 -17.89 14.13 8.85
N VAL A 153 -16.71 14.75 8.97
CA VAL A 153 -16.41 15.70 10.05
C VAL A 153 -17.36 16.90 10.01
N MET A 154 -17.62 17.48 8.84
CA MET A 154 -18.57 18.59 8.68
C MET A 154 -20.00 18.23 9.09
N LYS A 155 -20.39 16.96 9.00
CA LYS A 155 -21.69 16.45 9.45
C LYS A 155 -21.70 16.03 10.92
N GLY A 156 -20.62 16.26 11.66
CA GLY A 156 -20.48 15.83 13.06
C GLY A 156 -20.39 14.31 13.23
N LYS A 157 -20.12 13.57 12.15
CA LYS A 157 -20.01 12.11 12.15
C LYS A 157 -18.76 11.69 11.36
N PRO A 158 -17.58 11.66 12.02
CA PRO A 158 -16.34 11.26 11.37
C PRO A 158 -16.47 9.90 10.67
N SER A 159 -16.08 9.85 9.39
CA SER A 159 -16.21 8.65 8.56
C SER A 159 -14.96 7.77 8.55
N VAL A 160 -13.90 8.18 9.25
CA VAL A 160 -12.58 7.55 9.24
C VAL A 160 -12.10 7.32 10.67
N GLY A 161 -11.30 6.28 10.87
CA GLY A 161 -10.64 6.00 12.13
C GLY A 161 -9.62 7.09 12.52
N PRO A 162 -9.19 7.13 13.80
CA PRO A 162 -8.30 8.17 14.30
C PRO A 162 -6.93 8.20 13.60
N GLU A 163 -6.36 7.03 13.26
CA GLU A 163 -5.09 6.94 12.55
C GLU A 163 -5.19 7.51 11.13
N ALA A 164 -6.19 7.07 10.37
CA ALA A 164 -6.46 7.60 9.03
C ALA A 164 -6.73 9.12 9.07
N CYS A 165 -7.48 9.60 10.06
CA CYS A 165 -7.71 11.03 10.27
C CYS A 165 -6.38 11.79 10.46
N ALA A 166 -5.51 11.30 11.35
CA ALA A 166 -4.22 11.91 11.62
C ALA A 166 -3.34 11.96 10.36
N LEU A 167 -3.32 10.88 9.57
CA LEU A 167 -2.56 10.83 8.31
C LEU A 167 -3.04 11.86 7.29
N LEU A 168 -4.36 12.07 7.17
CA LEU A 168 -4.94 13.09 6.28
C LEU A 168 -4.63 14.51 6.77
N LEU A 169 -4.69 14.76 8.08
CA LEU A 169 -4.33 16.06 8.66
C LEU A 169 -2.86 16.39 8.43
N GLU A 170 -1.96 15.43 8.68
CA GLU A 170 -0.53 15.59 8.40
C GLU A 170 -0.27 15.88 6.92
N ARG A 171 -1.01 15.22 6.02
CA ARG A 171 -0.91 15.42 4.59
C ARG A 171 -1.37 16.82 4.18
N ALA A 172 -2.54 17.26 4.66
CA ALA A 172 -3.06 18.61 4.43
C ALA A 172 -2.07 19.68 4.93
N ALA A 173 -1.48 19.49 6.12
CA ALA A 173 -0.48 20.39 6.68
C ALA A 173 0.86 20.43 5.90
N ARG A 174 1.14 19.45 5.04
CA ARG A 174 2.29 19.47 4.12
C ARG A 174 1.97 20.17 2.81
N ARG A 175 0.72 20.12 2.33
CA ARG A 175 0.27 20.81 1.10
C ARG A 175 0.07 22.32 1.27
N GLY A 176 -0.26 22.77 2.47
CA GLY A 176 -0.43 24.21 2.79
C GLY A 176 0.88 24.96 3.08
N ARG A 177 2.03 24.30 2.93
CA ARG A 177 3.38 24.89 3.00
C ARG A 177 3.97 24.94 1.62
#